data_AF-A0A7V8YG69-F1
#
_entry.id   AF-A0A7V8YG69-F1
#
_cell.length_a   1.000
_cell.length_b   1.000
_cell.length_c   1.000
_cell.angle_alpha   90.00
_cell.angle_beta   90.00
_cell.angle_gamma   90.00
#
_symmetry.space_group_name_H-M   'P 1'
#
loop_
_entity.id
_entity.type
_entity.pdbx_description
1 polymer ?
#
loop_
_entity_poly.entity_id
_entity_poly.type
_entity_poly.pdbx_seq_one_letter_code
_entity_poly.pdbx_strand_id
1 'polypeptide(L)'
;MKRWMLFGGVGIAGIILAFLLFPKPDTGDVPVAAEPDPAAEEGARPRGPVGVRPGGVGRPGIERPPILKNGPSPVALENIKRMSVPDALYAGRLTSPLAVIRRQLQLLGEPEAEALGVKVDLIIGHLREQRRDPEAHGMPTLIASSRAWLDEVKASRFAEMPEIAPQFARFDAIVAEYQQAKDNPEAAPPPAGGVTAPAPVPTEGE
;
A
#
# COMPACT_ATOMS: atom_id res chain seq x y z
N MET A 1 -26.66 -17.99 35.43
CA MET A 1 -25.54 -17.36 34.69
C MET A 1 -24.41 -18.36 34.40
N LYS A 2 -24.62 -19.39 33.55
CA LYS A 2 -23.59 -20.40 33.20
C LYS A 2 -23.85 -21.05 31.81
N ARG A 3 -24.01 -20.25 30.75
CA ARG A 3 -24.18 -20.78 29.36
C ARG A 3 -23.26 -20.16 28.31
N TRP A 4 -22.43 -19.18 28.67
CA TRP A 4 -21.57 -18.44 27.74
C TRP A 4 -20.10 -18.90 27.69
N MET A 5 -19.72 -19.93 28.45
CA MET A 5 -18.34 -20.44 28.48
C MET A 5 -18.07 -21.62 27.52
N LEU A 6 -19.08 -22.17 26.84
CA LEU A 6 -18.93 -23.37 25.99
C LEU A 6 -18.65 -23.07 24.51
N PHE A 7 -18.84 -21.82 24.05
CA PHE A 7 -18.63 -21.46 22.64
C PHE A 7 -17.20 -21.02 22.29
N GLY A 8 -16.35 -20.70 23.28
CA GLY A 8 -14.97 -20.25 23.03
C GLY A 8 -13.97 -21.36 22.67
N GLY A 9 -14.25 -22.62 23.02
CA GLY A 9 -13.31 -23.73 22.82
C GLY A 9 -13.33 -24.37 21.43
N VAL A 10 -14.46 -24.30 20.72
CA VAL A 10 -14.65 -25.05 19.46
C VAL A 10 -13.93 -24.37 18.28
N GLY A 11 -13.80 -23.04 18.29
CA GLY A 11 -13.12 -22.30 17.21
C GLY A 11 -11.62 -22.55 17.15
N ILE A 12 -10.95 -22.70 18.30
CA ILE A 12 -9.50 -22.91 18.37
C ILE A 12 -9.14 -24.35 17.94
N ALA A 13 -9.96 -25.33 18.31
CA ALA A 13 -9.77 -26.72 17.88
C ALA A 13 -9.88 -26.88 16.35
N GLY A 14 -10.79 -26.14 15.70
CA GLY A 14 -10.94 -26.16 14.25
C GLY A 14 -9.71 -25.62 13.49
N ILE A 15 -9.07 -24.58 14.01
CA ILE A 15 -7.87 -23.99 13.41
C ILE A 15 -6.65 -24.91 13.56
N ILE A 16 -6.47 -25.53 14.74
CA ILE A 16 -5.36 -26.48 14.97
C ILE A 16 -5.54 -27.74 14.09
N LEU A 17 -6.78 -28.21 13.93
CA LEU A 17 -7.07 -29.36 13.07
C LEU A 17 -6.78 -29.07 11.59
N ALA A 18 -7.01 -27.83 11.12
CA ALA A 18 -6.66 -27.42 9.76
C ALA A 18 -5.14 -27.43 9.52
N PHE A 19 -4.32 -27.03 10.50
CA PHE A 19 -2.85 -27.11 10.39
C PHE A 19 -2.31 -28.55 10.39
N LEU A 20 -3.04 -29.51 10.97
CA LEU A 20 -2.66 -30.93 10.93
C LEU A 20 -3.09 -31.64 9.63
N LEU A 21 -4.17 -31.19 8.98
CA LEU A 21 -4.71 -31.82 7.76
C LEU A 21 -4.02 -31.39 6.47
N PHE A 22 -3.29 -30.27 6.48
CA PHE A 22 -2.53 -29.80 5.33
C PHE A 22 -1.01 -29.88 5.62
N PRO A 23 -0.36 -31.03 5.39
CA PRO A 23 1.09 -31.10 5.43
C PRO A 23 1.68 -30.13 4.41
N LYS A 24 2.65 -29.32 4.86
CA LYS A 24 3.42 -28.40 4.01
C LYS A 24 3.97 -29.15 2.79
N PRO A 25 3.93 -28.55 1.58
CA PRO A 25 4.68 -29.09 0.46
C PRO A 25 6.17 -29.05 0.80
N ASP A 26 6.77 -30.22 0.75
CA ASP A 26 8.19 -30.50 0.91
C ASP A 26 8.98 -29.71 -0.15
N THR A 27 9.60 -28.62 0.29
CA THR A 27 10.50 -27.84 -0.56
C THR A 27 11.88 -28.42 -0.33
N GLY A 28 12.17 -29.46 -1.10
CA GLY A 28 13.42 -30.21 -1.05
C GLY A 28 14.66 -29.31 -1.16
N ASP A 29 15.72 -29.83 -0.54
CA ASP A 29 17.08 -29.32 -0.48
C ASP A 29 17.55 -28.55 -1.73
N VAL A 30 18.02 -27.32 -1.50
CA VAL A 30 19.02 -26.70 -2.37
C VAL A 30 20.21 -26.34 -1.49
N PRO A 31 21.39 -26.95 -1.69
CA PRO A 31 22.51 -26.79 -0.78
C PRO A 31 23.12 -25.39 -0.84
N VAL A 32 23.46 -24.90 0.35
CA VAL A 32 24.36 -23.79 0.63
C VAL A 32 25.73 -24.06 -0.01
N ALA A 33 26.16 -23.18 -0.91
CA ALA A 33 27.57 -23.02 -1.25
C ALA A 33 28.02 -21.66 -0.70
N ALA A 34 28.76 -21.72 0.40
CA ALA A 34 29.55 -20.61 0.90
C ALA A 34 30.79 -20.45 0.03
N GLU A 35 31.10 -19.22 -0.40
CA GLU A 35 32.46 -18.85 -0.79
C GLU A 35 32.94 -17.72 0.15
N PRO A 36 34.19 -17.81 0.65
CA PRO A 36 34.69 -16.96 1.72
C PRO A 36 35.26 -15.64 1.20
N ASP A 37 35.03 -14.56 1.94
CA ASP A 37 35.65 -13.25 1.74
C ASP A 37 36.88 -13.14 2.68
N PRO A 38 38.13 -13.07 2.17
CA PRO A 38 39.29 -12.85 3.02
C PRO A 38 39.67 -11.36 3.09
N ALA A 39 39.70 -10.87 4.33
CA ALA A 39 40.58 -9.81 4.87
C ALA A 39 40.37 -8.38 4.31
N ALA A 40 39.92 -7.44 5.16
CA ALA A 40 40.78 -6.57 6.00
C ALA A 40 41.73 -5.73 5.13
N GLU A 41 41.77 -4.41 5.15
CA GLU A 41 41.75 -3.49 6.29
C GLU A 41 41.67 -2.05 5.71
N GLU A 42 41.10 -1.14 6.50
CA GLU A 42 41.67 0.17 6.82
C GLU A 42 42.14 1.14 5.71
N GLY A 43 41.61 2.37 5.72
CA GLY A 43 42.31 3.51 5.12
C GLY A 43 41.42 4.65 4.65
N ALA A 44 41.45 5.75 5.40
CA ALA A 44 40.78 7.00 5.06
C ALA A 44 41.27 7.68 3.75
N ARG A 45 40.36 8.47 3.15
CA ARG A 45 40.51 9.59 2.18
C ARG A 45 40.40 9.23 0.68
N PRO A 46 40.12 10.19 -0.23
CA PRO A 46 39.27 11.40 -0.20
C PRO A 46 38.19 11.38 -1.31
N ARG A 47 37.20 12.29 -1.27
CA ARG A 47 36.30 12.54 -2.42
C ARG A 47 37.11 13.10 -3.60
N GLY A 48 37.38 12.25 -4.60
CA GLY A 48 37.95 12.67 -5.89
C GLY A 48 36.92 13.34 -6.81
N PRO A 49 37.37 14.16 -7.78
CA PRO A 49 36.51 14.98 -8.62
C PRO A 49 35.76 14.15 -9.67
N VAL A 50 34.60 14.67 -10.07
CA VAL A 50 33.70 14.12 -11.10
C VAL A 50 34.50 13.76 -12.36
N GLY A 51 34.76 12.47 -12.54
CA GLY A 51 35.32 11.92 -13.76
C GLY A 51 34.29 11.97 -14.89
N VAL A 52 34.57 12.83 -15.88
CA VAL A 52 33.94 12.78 -17.20
C VAL A 52 34.14 11.39 -17.77
N ARG A 53 33.05 10.65 -17.98
CA ARG A 53 33.06 9.30 -18.56
C ARG A 53 33.33 9.42 -20.08
N PRO A 54 34.48 8.97 -20.60
CA PRO A 54 34.74 8.96 -22.04
C PRO A 54 34.21 7.65 -22.63
N GLY A 55 33.33 7.72 -23.62
CA GLY A 55 32.84 6.54 -24.34
C GLY A 55 31.33 6.52 -24.59
N GLY A 56 30.74 7.64 -25.00
CA GLY A 56 29.39 7.66 -25.56
C GLY A 56 29.47 7.51 -27.07
N VAL A 57 29.65 6.29 -27.58
CA VAL A 57 29.36 5.99 -28.99
C VAL A 57 27.88 6.28 -29.20
N GLY A 58 27.58 7.25 -30.07
CA GLY A 58 26.23 7.75 -30.30
C GLY A 58 25.27 6.62 -30.62
N ARG A 59 24.36 6.31 -29.69
CA ARG A 59 23.14 5.60 -30.04
C ARG A 59 22.37 6.50 -31.01
N PRO A 60 21.95 6.01 -32.19
CA PRO A 60 21.04 6.76 -33.04
C PRO A 60 19.84 7.16 -32.20
N GLY A 61 19.50 8.44 -32.25
CA GLY A 61 18.34 8.98 -31.55
C GLY A 61 17.15 8.11 -31.91
N ILE A 62 16.61 7.40 -30.92
CA ILE A 62 15.28 6.83 -31.05
C ILE A 62 14.38 8.06 -31.16
N GLU A 63 14.01 8.41 -32.40
CA GLU A 63 12.91 9.32 -32.66
C GLU A 63 11.73 8.78 -31.84
N ARG A 64 11.42 9.48 -30.74
CA ARG A 64 10.19 9.20 -30.03
C ARG A 64 9.10 9.49 -31.05
N PRO A 65 8.23 8.52 -31.39
CA PRO A 65 7.16 8.77 -32.33
C PRO A 65 6.39 10.00 -31.84
N PRO A 66 5.93 10.88 -32.77
CA PRO A 66 5.23 12.10 -32.40
C PRO A 66 4.12 11.72 -31.42
N ILE A 67 4.13 12.36 -30.25
CA ILE A 67 3.10 12.21 -29.23
C ILE A 67 1.79 12.50 -29.94
N LEU A 68 1.01 11.43 -30.19
CA LEU A 68 -0.25 11.52 -30.91
C LEU A 68 -1.09 12.59 -30.23
N LYS A 69 -1.50 13.58 -31.02
CA LYS A 69 -2.29 14.77 -30.66
C LYS A 69 -3.72 14.43 -30.21
N ASN A 70 -3.97 13.15 -29.91
CA ASN A 70 -5.26 12.60 -29.55
C ASN A 70 -5.23 12.40 -28.04
N GLY A 71 -6.22 12.97 -27.35
CA GLY A 71 -6.35 12.86 -25.89
C GLY A 71 -6.39 11.40 -25.40
N PRO A 72 -6.53 11.20 -24.08
CA PRO A 72 -6.59 9.86 -23.49
C PRO A 72 -7.63 8.99 -24.21
N SER A 73 -7.29 7.72 -24.43
CA SER A 73 -8.19 6.76 -25.08
C SER A 73 -9.52 6.67 -24.30
N PRO A 74 -10.64 6.30 -24.95
CA PRO A 74 -11.92 6.15 -24.27
C PRO A 74 -11.85 5.22 -23.05
N VAL A 75 -11.07 4.13 -23.15
CA VAL A 75 -10.81 3.20 -22.05
C VAL A 75 -10.05 3.89 -20.91
N ALA A 76 -9.05 4.73 -21.22
CA ALA A 76 -8.32 5.49 -20.21
C ALA A 76 -9.22 6.52 -19.51
N LEU A 77 -10.12 7.19 -20.24
CA LEU A 77 -11.09 8.13 -19.68
C LEU A 77 -12.07 7.43 -18.73
N GLU A 78 -12.59 6.27 -19.12
CA GLU A 78 -13.48 5.50 -18.26
C GLU A 78 -12.76 5.04 -16.99
N ASN A 79 -11.51 4.59 -17.11
CA ASN A 79 -10.71 4.20 -15.96
C ASN A 79 -10.42 5.41 -15.02
N ILE A 80 -10.11 6.59 -15.58
CA ILE A 80 -9.93 7.82 -14.79
C ILE A 80 -11.23 8.16 -14.04
N LYS A 81 -12.38 8.07 -14.72
CA LYS A 81 -13.69 8.31 -14.09
C LYS A 81 -13.93 7.35 -12.92
N ARG A 82 -13.69 6.05 -13.11
CA ARG A 82 -13.84 5.04 -12.04
C ARG A 82 -12.91 5.34 -10.86
N MET A 83 -11.65 5.69 -11.13
CA MET A 83 -10.67 6.03 -10.09
C MET A 83 -10.91 7.40 -9.42
N SER A 84 -11.76 8.25 -10.00
CA SER A 84 -12.14 9.54 -9.41
C SER A 84 -13.32 9.46 -8.44
N VAL A 85 -13.99 8.31 -8.34
CA VAL A 85 -15.06 8.09 -7.35
C VAL A 85 -14.42 8.13 -5.95
N PRO A 86 -15.06 8.76 -4.94
CA PRO A 86 -14.51 8.86 -3.59
C PRO A 86 -13.99 7.52 -3.04
N ASP A 87 -14.74 6.44 -3.21
CA ASP A 87 -14.38 5.12 -2.67
C ASP A 87 -13.03 4.64 -3.23
N ALA A 88 -12.78 4.86 -4.53
CA ALA A 88 -11.52 4.49 -5.16
C ALA A 88 -10.35 5.35 -4.69
N LEU A 89 -10.57 6.67 -4.64
CA LEU A 89 -9.58 7.66 -4.20
C LEU A 89 -9.14 7.37 -2.76
N TYR A 90 -10.11 7.23 -1.86
CA TYR A 90 -9.86 7.06 -0.44
C TYR A 90 -9.36 5.66 -0.09
N ALA A 91 -9.75 4.61 -0.82
CA ALA A 91 -9.13 3.29 -0.67
C ALA A 91 -7.61 3.34 -0.95
N GLY A 92 -7.21 4.07 -1.99
CA GLY A 92 -5.80 4.33 -2.31
C GLY A 92 -5.07 5.08 -1.20
N ARG A 93 -5.71 6.10 -0.62
CA ARG A 93 -5.10 6.91 0.46
C ARG A 93 -4.98 6.14 1.77
N LEU A 94 -5.99 5.36 2.17
CA LEU A 94 -5.94 4.52 3.37
C LEU A 94 -4.90 3.42 3.30
N THR A 95 -4.57 2.94 2.09
CA THR A 95 -3.50 1.94 1.91
C THR A 95 -2.16 2.44 2.46
N SER A 96 -1.87 3.75 2.34
CA SER A 96 -0.57 4.32 2.70
C SER A 96 -0.21 4.18 4.19
N PRO A 97 -0.99 4.70 5.16
CA PRO A 97 -0.66 4.57 6.58
C PRO A 97 -0.58 3.09 7.01
N LEU A 98 -1.49 2.23 6.55
CA LEU A 98 -1.46 0.80 6.87
C LEU A 98 -0.19 0.11 6.35
N ALA A 99 0.23 0.43 5.12
CA ALA A 99 1.47 -0.12 4.55
C ALA A 99 2.72 0.36 5.29
N VAL A 100 2.72 1.58 5.82
CA VAL A 100 3.83 2.08 6.67
C VAL A 100 3.88 1.29 7.97
N ILE A 101 2.77 1.14 8.68
CA ILE A 101 2.73 0.36 9.92
C ILE A 101 3.17 -1.08 9.65
N ARG A 102 2.62 -1.73 8.61
CA ARG A 102 3.02 -3.09 8.19
C ARG A 102 4.54 -3.18 8.00
N ARG A 103 5.13 -2.25 7.26
CA ARG A 103 6.58 -2.24 7.01
C ARG A 103 7.37 -2.15 8.32
N GLN A 104 6.95 -1.30 9.25
CA GLN A 104 7.65 -1.16 10.53
C GLN A 104 7.54 -2.43 11.37
N LEU A 105 6.36 -3.05 11.43
CA LEU A 105 6.17 -4.33 12.11
C LEU A 105 7.07 -5.42 11.52
N GLN A 106 7.21 -5.48 10.19
CA GLN A 106 8.10 -6.44 9.52
C GLN A 106 9.59 -6.23 9.85
N LEU A 107 10.02 -4.98 9.99
CA LEU A 107 11.42 -4.66 10.31
C LEU A 107 11.84 -5.11 11.72
N LEU A 108 10.88 -5.30 12.63
CA LEU A 108 11.16 -5.79 13.98
C LEU A 108 11.54 -7.28 14.00
N GLY A 109 11.00 -8.08 13.07
CA GLY A 109 11.28 -9.52 12.99
C GLY A 109 10.75 -10.34 14.18
N GLU A 110 9.73 -9.82 14.88
CA GLU A 110 9.17 -10.46 16.06
C GLU A 110 7.86 -11.21 15.74
N PRO A 111 7.57 -12.35 16.41
CA PRO A 111 6.38 -13.16 16.11
C PRO A 111 5.05 -12.40 16.25
N GLU A 112 4.94 -11.52 17.25
CA GLU A 112 3.74 -10.69 17.47
C GLU A 112 3.56 -9.67 16.34
N ALA A 113 4.65 -9.00 15.95
CA ALA A 113 4.65 -8.02 14.87
C ALA A 113 4.36 -8.67 13.51
N GLU A 114 4.90 -9.87 13.27
CA GLU A 114 4.62 -10.66 12.08
C GLU A 114 3.14 -11.07 12.00
N ALA A 115 2.55 -11.53 13.11
CA ALA A 115 1.14 -11.89 13.16
C ALA A 115 0.23 -10.68 12.83
N LEU A 116 0.54 -9.50 13.36
CA LEU A 116 -0.17 -8.26 13.00
C LEU A 116 0.05 -7.88 11.54
N GLY A 117 1.27 -8.07 11.02
CA GLY A 117 1.63 -7.82 9.62
C GLY A 117 0.86 -8.70 8.62
N VAL A 118 0.67 -9.97 8.93
CA VAL A 118 -0.11 -10.91 8.09
C VAL A 118 -1.58 -10.50 8.05
N LYS A 119 -2.16 -10.07 9.17
CA LYS A 119 -3.57 -9.64 9.21
C LYS A 119 -3.84 -8.44 8.31
N VAL A 120 -2.93 -7.45 8.28
CA VAL A 120 -3.13 -6.24 7.48
C VAL A 120 -2.91 -6.45 5.98
N ASP A 121 -2.20 -7.51 5.59
CA ASP A 121 -1.99 -7.81 4.16
C ASP A 121 -3.31 -8.06 3.42
N LEU A 122 -4.26 -8.76 4.06
CA LEU A 122 -5.58 -8.98 3.49
C LEU A 122 -6.34 -7.66 3.32
N ILE A 123 -6.29 -6.80 4.33
CA ILE A 123 -6.97 -5.48 4.32
C ILE A 123 -6.37 -4.58 3.22
N ILE A 124 -5.04 -4.53 3.11
CA ILE A 124 -4.34 -3.80 2.04
C ILE A 124 -4.69 -4.36 0.67
N GLY A 125 -4.80 -5.69 0.54
CA GLY A 125 -5.25 -6.37 -0.68
C GLY A 125 -6.64 -5.86 -1.11
N HIS A 126 -7.61 -5.90 -0.20
CA HIS A 126 -8.97 -5.44 -0.48
C HIS A 126 -9.05 -3.94 -0.76
N LEU A 127 -8.27 -3.09 -0.07
CA LEU A 127 -8.20 -1.65 -0.38
C LEU A 127 -7.61 -1.38 -1.79
N ARG A 128 -6.62 -2.16 -2.21
CA ARG A 128 -6.05 -2.04 -3.57
C ARG A 128 -7.01 -2.51 -4.63
N GLU A 129 -7.81 -3.53 -4.34
CA GLU A 129 -8.88 -3.99 -5.22
C GLU A 129 -10.01 -2.95 -5.31
N GLN A 130 -10.48 -2.43 -4.17
CA GLN A 130 -11.47 -1.35 -4.10
C GLN A 130 -11.04 -0.09 -4.87
N ARG A 131 -9.74 0.21 -4.90
CA ARG A 131 -9.19 1.31 -5.71
C ARG A 131 -9.35 1.07 -7.21
N ARG A 132 -9.24 -0.18 -7.67
CA ARG A 132 -9.36 -0.55 -9.09
C ARG A 132 -10.82 -0.73 -9.49
N ASP A 133 -11.61 -1.27 -8.58
CA ASP A 133 -13.03 -1.53 -8.73
C ASP A 133 -13.79 -0.98 -7.49
N PRO A 134 -14.43 0.20 -7.62
CA PRO A 134 -15.14 0.84 -6.51
C PRO A 134 -16.31 0.04 -5.95
N GLU A 135 -16.75 -1.03 -6.62
CA GLU A 135 -17.88 -1.86 -6.20
C GLU A 135 -17.44 -3.17 -5.50
N ALA A 136 -16.13 -3.44 -5.41
CA ALA A 136 -15.61 -4.75 -5.00
C ALA A 136 -15.96 -5.17 -3.56
N HIS A 137 -15.72 -4.30 -2.56
CA HIS A 137 -15.79 -4.69 -1.13
C HIS A 137 -16.68 -3.80 -0.27
N GLY A 138 -16.98 -2.58 -0.74
CA GLY A 138 -17.69 -1.57 0.03
C GLY A 138 -16.78 -0.87 1.04
N MET A 139 -16.56 0.42 0.82
CA MET A 139 -15.62 1.21 1.61
C MET A 139 -15.90 1.26 3.13
N PRO A 140 -17.16 1.33 3.63
CA PRO A 140 -17.43 1.29 5.07
C PRO A 140 -16.94 0.02 5.76
N THR A 141 -17.07 -1.14 5.11
CA THR A 141 -16.58 -2.43 5.61
C THR A 141 -15.06 -2.40 5.75
N LEU A 142 -14.36 -1.89 4.72
CA LEU A 142 -12.90 -1.79 4.74
C LEU A 142 -12.38 -0.83 5.83
N ILE A 143 -13.08 0.29 6.05
CA ILE A 143 -12.77 1.21 7.14
C ILE A 143 -12.95 0.52 8.50
N ALA A 144 -14.04 -0.23 8.70
CA ALA A 144 -14.30 -0.96 9.93
C ALA A 144 -13.22 -2.04 10.19
N SER A 145 -12.87 -2.84 9.18
CA SER A 145 -11.81 -3.84 9.28
C SER A 145 -10.45 -3.21 9.58
N SER A 146 -10.13 -2.09 8.92
CA SER A 146 -8.89 -1.35 9.17
C SER A 146 -8.82 -0.81 10.59
N ARG A 147 -9.93 -0.25 11.12
CA ARG A 147 -10.00 0.23 12.51
C ARG A 147 -9.82 -0.88 13.52
N ALA A 148 -10.51 -2.01 13.33
CA ALA A 148 -10.36 -3.17 14.21
C ALA A 148 -8.90 -3.64 14.27
N TRP A 149 -8.22 -3.70 13.12
CA TRP A 149 -6.79 -4.02 13.09
C TRP A 149 -5.92 -2.95 13.77
N LEU A 150 -6.18 -1.66 13.54
CA LEU A 150 -5.45 -0.58 14.21
C LEU A 150 -5.64 -0.61 15.73
N ASP A 151 -6.82 -1.00 16.22
CA ASP A 151 -7.07 -1.16 17.65
C ASP A 151 -6.25 -2.33 18.24
N GLU A 152 -6.04 -3.42 17.50
CA GLU A 152 -5.10 -4.46 17.90
C GLU A 152 -3.65 -3.93 17.97
N VAL A 153 -3.22 -3.13 16.99
CA VAL A 153 -1.87 -2.52 17.01
C VAL A 153 -1.75 -1.54 18.19
N LYS A 154 -2.78 -0.75 18.49
CA LYS A 154 -2.81 0.16 19.64
C LYS A 154 -2.75 -0.58 20.99
N ALA A 155 -3.32 -1.78 21.06
CA ALA A 155 -3.26 -2.62 22.26
C ALA A 155 -1.91 -3.34 22.43
N SER A 156 -1.10 -3.39 21.37
CA SER A 156 0.25 -3.98 21.40
C SER A 156 1.30 -3.00 21.94
N ARG A 157 2.49 -3.53 22.22
CA ARG A 157 3.66 -2.69 22.59
C ARG A 157 4.18 -1.79 21.47
N PHE A 158 3.75 -1.99 20.23
CA PHE A 158 4.22 -1.24 19.06
C PHE A 158 3.50 0.10 18.87
N ALA A 159 2.43 0.35 19.62
CA ALA A 159 1.58 1.53 19.48
C ALA A 159 2.36 2.86 19.57
N GLU A 160 3.34 2.91 20.48
CA GLU A 160 4.11 4.12 20.79
C GLU A 160 5.36 4.29 19.90
N MET A 161 5.57 3.42 18.91
CA MET A 161 6.70 3.57 17.99
C MET A 161 6.56 4.86 17.19
N PRO A 162 7.63 5.68 17.06
CA PRO A 162 7.55 7.01 16.46
C PRO A 162 7.15 6.98 14.98
N GLU A 163 7.40 5.88 14.26
CA GLU A 163 6.99 5.70 12.88
C GLU A 163 5.52 5.24 12.75
N ILE A 164 4.99 4.53 13.76
CA ILE A 164 3.64 3.94 13.78
C ILE A 164 2.62 4.93 14.35
N ALA A 165 2.89 5.53 15.50
CA ALA A 165 1.92 6.37 16.22
C ALA A 165 1.32 7.49 15.34
N PRO A 166 2.09 8.23 14.51
CA PRO A 166 1.53 9.25 13.63
C PRO A 166 0.59 8.70 12.55
N GLN A 167 0.70 7.41 12.21
CA GLN A 167 -0.14 6.81 11.17
C GLN A 167 -1.58 6.61 11.64
N PHE A 168 -1.84 6.48 12.95
CA PHE A 168 -3.20 6.42 13.50
C PHE A 168 -3.97 7.71 13.18
N ALA A 169 -3.38 8.86 13.52
CA ALA A 169 -3.97 10.16 13.24
C ALA A 169 -4.15 10.40 11.72
N ARG A 170 -3.19 9.97 10.90
CA ARG A 170 -3.31 10.05 9.43
C ARG A 170 -4.45 9.20 8.91
N PHE A 171 -4.62 7.98 9.43
CA PHE A 171 -5.75 7.13 9.06
C PHE A 171 -7.08 7.80 9.40
N ASP A 172 -7.24 8.30 10.62
CA ASP A 172 -8.47 8.96 11.07
C ASP A 172 -8.79 10.22 10.27
N ALA A 173 -7.77 11.03 9.93
CA ALA A 173 -7.92 12.19 9.06
C ALA A 173 -8.46 11.79 7.67
N ILE A 174 -7.89 10.75 7.05
CA ILE A 174 -8.35 10.27 5.74
C ILE A 174 -9.79 9.75 5.82
N VAL A 175 -10.17 9.07 6.91
CA VAL A 175 -11.56 8.62 7.10
C VAL A 175 -12.52 9.80 7.25
N ALA A 176 -12.13 10.85 7.98
CA ALA A 176 -12.94 12.06 8.11
C ALA A 176 -13.13 12.77 6.76
N GLU A 177 -12.06 12.90 5.97
CA GLU A 177 -12.11 13.47 4.61
C GLU A 177 -13.00 12.62 3.67
N TYR A 178 -12.96 11.29 3.79
CA TYR A 178 -13.84 10.39 3.03
C TYR A 178 -15.32 10.63 3.37
N GLN A 179 -15.65 10.77 4.65
CA GLN A 179 -17.02 11.06 5.09
C GLN A 179 -17.51 12.39 4.52
N GLN A 180 -16.68 13.43 4.60
CA GLN A 180 -16.98 14.74 3.99
C GLN A 180 -17.19 14.64 2.47
N ALA A 181 -16.35 13.86 1.77
CA ALA A 181 -16.47 13.67 0.33
C ALA A 181 -17.72 12.84 -0.07
N LYS A 182 -18.20 11.96 0.80
CA LYS A 182 -19.47 11.24 0.60
C LYS A 182 -20.67 12.17 0.76
N ASP A 183 -20.63 13.05 1.75
CA ASP A 183 -21.70 14.02 2.01
C ASP A 183 -21.67 15.18 1.02
N ASN A 184 -20.48 15.54 0.52
CA ASN A 184 -20.26 16.59 -0.48
C ASN A 184 -19.21 16.14 -1.53
N PRO A 185 -19.65 15.60 -2.68
CA PRO A 185 -18.75 15.10 -3.73
C PRO A 185 -17.79 16.14 -4.32
N GLU A 186 -18.12 17.44 -4.25
CA GLU A 186 -17.23 18.52 -4.73
C GLU A 186 -16.02 18.74 -3.81
N ALA A 187 -16.06 18.25 -2.57
CA ALA A 187 -14.96 18.33 -1.62
C ALA A 187 -13.90 17.23 -1.81
N ALA A 188 -14.12 16.27 -2.73
CA ALA A 188 -13.15 15.22 -2.98
C ALA A 188 -11.86 15.78 -3.62
N PRO A 189 -10.67 15.39 -3.14
CA PRO A 189 -9.43 15.84 -3.75
C PRO A 189 -9.32 15.29 -5.18
N PRO A 190 -8.70 16.04 -6.11
CA PRO A 190 -8.51 15.58 -7.47
C PRO A 190 -7.67 14.28 -7.49
N PRO A 191 -7.92 13.36 -8.45
CA PRO A 191 -7.13 12.14 -8.57
C PRO A 191 -5.65 12.48 -8.79
N ALA A 192 -4.77 11.75 -8.10
CA ALA A 192 -3.33 11.88 -8.29
C ALA A 192 -2.95 11.52 -9.74
N GLY A 193 -2.46 12.50 -10.50
CA GLY A 193 -2.06 12.32 -11.91
C GLY A 193 -3.11 12.73 -12.95
N GLY A 194 -4.22 13.35 -12.54
CA GLY A 194 -5.12 14.01 -13.48
C GLY A 194 -4.42 15.21 -14.11
N VAL A 195 -4.16 15.15 -15.42
CA VAL A 195 -3.82 16.35 -16.20
C VAL A 195 -4.95 17.34 -15.99
N THR A 196 -4.67 18.48 -15.35
CA THR A 196 -5.59 19.62 -15.37
C THR A 196 -5.88 19.90 -16.83
N ALA A 197 -7.12 19.69 -17.26
CA ALA A 197 -7.54 20.18 -18.56
C ALA A 197 -7.20 21.68 -18.59
N PRO A 198 -6.47 22.16 -19.61
CA PRO A 198 -6.17 23.58 -19.70
C PRO A 198 -7.49 24.34 -19.67
N ALA A 199 -7.55 25.39 -18.84
CA ALA A 199 -8.72 26.25 -18.74
C ALA A 199 -9.16 26.68 -20.16
N PRO A 200 -10.47 26.72 -20.45
CA PRO A 200 -10.94 27.25 -21.72
C PRO A 200 -10.40 28.68 -21.86
N VAL A 201 -9.60 28.90 -22.90
CA VAL A 201 -9.14 30.24 -23.27
C VAL A 201 -10.40 31.06 -23.52
N PRO A 202 -10.59 32.23 -22.86
CA PRO A 202 -11.70 33.09 -23.17
C PRO A 202 -11.55 33.53 -24.63
N THR A 203 -12.50 33.13 -25.48
CA THR A 203 -12.71 33.78 -26.77
C THR A 203 -13.12 35.22 -26.49
N GLU A 204 -12.15 36.14 -26.56
CA GLU A 204 -12.45 37.55 -26.78
C GLU A 204 -13.22 37.65 -28.11
N GLY A 205 -14.32 38.39 -28.06
CA GLY A 205 -15.31 38.43 -29.12
C GLY A 205 -14.82 39.10 -30.40
N GLU A 206 -15.50 38.72 -31.49
CA GLU A 206 -15.80 39.57 -32.64
C GLU A 206 -17.29 39.41 -32.99
#